data_AF-A0A7C5ZKA5-F1
#
_entry.id   AF-A0A7C5ZKA5-F1
#
_cell.length_a   1.000
_cell.length_b   1.000
_cell.length_c   1.000
_cell.angle_alpha   90.00
_cell.angle_beta   90.00
_cell.angle_gamma   90.00
#
_symmetry.space_group_name_H-M   'P 1'
#
loop_
_entity.id
_entity.type
_entity.pdbx_description
1 polymer ?
#
loop_
_entity_poly.entity_id
_entity_poly.type
_entity_poly.pdbx_seq_one_letter_code
_entity_poly.pdbx_strand_id
1 'polypeptide(L)'
;RVIGEVTPERLEVLRAADAIFISELRSAGLYRAISQALAVLTPLRTVGVMGDSRTYANVVALRAVTTDDFMTADWARIPYDVLARISSRIVNEVPSVNRVVYDISTKPPSTIEWE
;
A
#
# COMPACT_ATOMS: atom_id res chain seq x y z
N ARG A 1 -6.10 0.22 9.28
CA ARG A 1 -4.97 0.48 8.33
C ARG A 1 -3.57 0.35 8.95
N VAL A 2 -3.38 0.60 10.25
CA VAL A 2 -2.23 0.04 10.97
C VAL A 2 -2.72 -1.25 11.58
N ILE A 3 -2.11 -2.39 11.23
CA ILE A 3 -2.49 -3.68 11.82
C ILE A 3 -1.75 -3.84 13.15
N GLY A 4 -2.49 -4.24 14.19
CA GLY A 4 -1.98 -4.33 15.55
C GLY A 4 -1.84 -2.95 16.24
N GLU A 5 -0.78 -2.78 17.05
CA GLU A 5 -0.62 -1.59 17.89
C GLU A 5 -0.49 -0.29 17.06
N VAL A 6 -1.24 0.73 17.47
CA VAL A 6 -1.25 2.06 16.84
C VAL A 6 -0.38 3.01 17.68
N THR A 7 0.77 3.41 17.12
CA THR A 7 1.67 4.39 17.73
C THR A 7 1.87 5.60 16.79
N PRO A 8 2.27 6.77 17.31
CA PRO A 8 2.57 7.95 16.48
C PRO A 8 3.54 7.66 15.33
N GLU A 9 4.61 6.90 15.59
CA GLU A 9 5.66 6.57 14.61
C GLU A 9 5.11 5.68 13.49
N ARG A 10 4.26 4.71 13.84
CA ARG A 10 3.59 3.84 12.87
C ARG A 10 2.60 4.62 12.01
N LEU A 11 1.91 5.59 12.61
CA LEU A 11 1.02 6.49 11.87
C LEU A 11 1.77 7.39 10.89
N GLU A 12 2.95 7.88 11.24
CA GLU A 12 3.80 8.66 10.34
C GLU A 12 4.21 7.85 9.11
N VAL A 13 4.69 6.62 9.31
CA VAL A 13 5.05 5.70 8.22
C VAL A 13 3.84 5.42 7.31
N LEU A 14 2.69 5.08 7.90
CA LEU A 14 1.48 4.80 7.13
C LEU A 14 1.03 6.03 6.32
N ARG A 15 0.99 7.22 6.93
CA ARG A 15 0.56 8.45 6.26
C ARG A 15 1.47 8.81 5.09
N ALA A 16 2.78 8.67 5.25
CA ALA A 16 3.74 8.93 4.19
C ALA A 16 3.56 7.95 3.01
N ALA A 17 3.41 6.65 3.30
CA ALA A 17 3.20 5.64 2.25
C ALA A 17 1.85 5.82 1.52
N ASP A 18 0.78 6.11 2.26
CA ASP A 18 -0.56 6.37 1.70
C ASP A 18 -0.54 7.63 0.81
N ALA A 19 0.12 8.71 1.26
CA ALA A 19 0.25 9.94 0.49
C ALA A 19 0.95 9.71 -0.87
N ILE A 20 2.04 8.94 -0.89
CA ILE A 20 2.73 8.55 -2.13
C ILE A 20 1.78 7.76 -3.03
N PHE A 21 1.12 6.73 -2.48
CA PHE A 21 0.22 5.88 -3.25
C PHE A 21 -0.89 6.68 -3.92
N ILE A 22 -1.58 7.54 -3.15
CA ILE A 22 -2.65 8.38 -3.68
C ILE A 22 -2.12 9.40 -4.70
N SER A 23 -0.94 9.98 -4.47
CA SER A 23 -0.34 10.96 -5.39
C SER A 23 -0.02 10.36 -6.76
N GLU A 24 0.50 9.13 -6.79
CA GLU A 24 0.84 8.42 -8.03
C GLU A 24 -0.42 7.96 -8.78
N LEU A 25 -1.44 7.47 -8.07
CA LEU A 25 -2.73 7.15 -8.69
C LEU A 25 -3.39 8.38 -9.33
N ARG A 26 -3.26 9.56 -8.72
CA ARG A 26 -3.75 10.82 -9.28
C ARG A 26 -2.93 11.24 -10.49
N SER A 27 -1.61 11.16 -10.40
CA SER A 27 -0.68 11.53 -11.48
C SER A 27 -0.86 10.63 -12.71
N ALA A 28 -1.20 9.36 -12.51
CA ALA A 28 -1.53 8.41 -13.57
C ALA A 28 -2.97 8.52 -14.09
N GLY A 29 -3.79 9.43 -13.56
CA GLY A 29 -5.20 9.59 -13.95
C GLY A 29 -6.13 8.46 -13.51
N LEU A 30 -5.66 7.53 -12.66
CA LEU A 30 -6.40 6.33 -12.24
C LEU A 30 -7.31 6.58 -11.04
N TYR A 31 -7.01 7.59 -10.22
CA TYR A 31 -7.68 7.80 -8.93
C TYR A 31 -9.21 7.89 -9.02
N ARG A 32 -9.75 8.47 -10.09
CA ARG A 32 -11.21 8.59 -10.29
C ARG A 32 -11.88 7.30 -10.74
N ALA A 33 -11.12 6.37 -11.33
CA ALA A 33 -11.63 5.07 -11.77
C ALA A 33 -11.58 4.02 -10.66
N ILE A 34 -10.91 4.31 -9.55
CA ILE A 34 -10.78 3.42 -8.39
C ILE A 34 -11.78 3.87 -7.33
N SER A 35 -12.63 2.96 -6.86
CA SER A 35 -13.65 3.26 -5.84
C SER A 35 -13.01 3.55 -4.49
N GLN A 36 -11.99 2.78 -4.10
CA GLN A 36 -11.22 3.02 -2.88
C GLN A 36 -9.77 2.58 -3.06
N ALA A 37 -8.83 3.40 -2.59
CA ALA A 37 -7.40 3.11 -2.54
C ALA A 37 -6.83 3.50 -1.17
N LEU A 38 -5.98 2.64 -0.61
CA LEU A 38 -5.31 2.86 0.67
C LEU A 38 -4.04 2.03 0.82
N ALA A 39 -3.12 2.51 1.64
CA ALA A 39 -2.02 1.71 2.19
C ALA A 39 -2.42 1.09 3.53
N VAL A 40 -1.81 -0.06 3.85
CA VAL A 40 -1.90 -0.77 5.12
C VAL A 40 -0.49 -1.03 5.63
N LEU A 41 -0.21 -0.64 6.87
CA LEU A 41 1.04 -0.98 7.55
C LEU A 41 0.85 -2.30 8.30
N THR A 42 1.56 -3.34 7.85
CA THR A 42 1.48 -4.68 8.45
C THR A 42 2.28 -4.74 9.77
N PRO A 43 2.07 -5.76 10.63
CA PRO A 43 2.90 -5.97 11.80
C PRO A 43 4.20 -6.73 11.46
N LEU A 44 4.43 -7.02 10.17
CA LEU A 44 5.56 -7.78 9.69
C LEU A 44 6.74 -6.87 9.38
N ARG A 45 7.92 -7.36 9.71
CA ARG A 45 9.19 -6.82 9.24
C ARG A 45 9.84 -7.83 8.31
N THR A 46 10.61 -7.34 7.34
CA THR A 46 11.30 -8.21 6.39
C THR A 46 12.73 -7.75 6.17
N VAL A 47 13.56 -8.69 5.74
CA VAL A 47 14.93 -8.41 5.33
C VAL A 47 14.91 -7.62 4.02
N GLY A 48 15.70 -6.57 3.97
CA GLY A 48 16.04 -5.81 2.78
C GLY A 48 17.53 -5.50 2.75
N VAL A 49 17.98 -4.88 1.65
CA VAL A 49 19.34 -4.40 1.50
C VAL A 49 19.25 -2.90 1.18
N MET A 50 19.89 -2.08 2.01
CA MET A 50 20.03 -0.63 1.75
C MET A 50 21.51 -0.28 1.83
N GLY A 51 22.09 0.21 0.73
CA GLY A 51 23.54 0.29 0.57
C GLY A 51 24.17 -1.10 0.73
N ASP A 52 25.22 -1.20 1.55
CA ASP A 52 25.94 -2.45 1.79
C ASP A 52 25.45 -3.23 3.03
N SER A 53 24.36 -2.79 3.66
CA SER A 53 23.87 -3.36 4.93
C SER A 53 22.50 -4.01 4.80
N ARG A 54 22.31 -5.10 5.56
CA ARG A 54 21.00 -5.72 5.73
C ARG A 54 20.13 -4.87 6.65
N THR A 55 18.90 -4.62 6.24
CA THR A 55 17.91 -3.90 7.03
C THR A 55 16.75 -4.82 7.39
N TYR A 56 16.12 -4.56 8.53
CA TYR A 56 14.89 -5.23 8.93
C TYR A 56 13.80 -4.17 9.14
N ALA A 57 12.96 -3.99 8.14
CA ALA A 57 12.03 -2.86 8.04
C ALA A 57 10.61 -3.32 7.68
N ASN A 58 9.65 -2.41 7.74
CA ASN A 58 8.23 -2.72 7.62
C ASN A 58 7.83 -3.13 6.19
N VAL A 59 6.75 -3.91 6.12
CA VAL A 59 6.01 -4.18 4.88
C VAL A 59 4.76 -3.32 4.82
N VAL A 60 4.58 -2.61 3.71
CA VAL A 60 3.34 -1.90 3.37
C VAL A 60 2.57 -2.70 2.33
N ALA A 61 1.29 -2.95 2.59
CA ALA A 61 0.37 -3.48 1.59
C ALA A 61 -0.43 -2.35 0.95
N LEU A 62 -0.47 -2.32 -0.37
CA LEU A 62 -1.32 -1.43 -1.14
C LEU A 62 -2.63 -2.14 -1.46
N ARG A 63 -3.74 -1.43 -1.32
CA ARG A 63 -5.08 -1.94 -1.61
C ARG A 63 -5.81 -0.93 -2.48
N ALA A 64 -6.26 -1.35 -3.65
CA ALA A 64 -7.17 -0.57 -4.48
C ALA A 64 -8.24 -1.49 -5.05
N VAL A 65 -9.48 -1.01 -5.05
CA VAL A 65 -10.64 -1.79 -5.50
C VAL A 65 -11.58 -0.97 -6.37
N THR A 66 -12.29 -1.66 -7.25
CA THR A 66 -13.42 -1.15 -8.03
C THR A 66 -14.68 -1.90 -7.62
N THR A 67 -15.79 -1.17 -7.47
CA THR A 67 -17.07 -1.73 -7.07
C THR A 67 -18.21 -0.88 -7.63
N ASP A 68 -19.30 -1.54 -8.01
CA ASP A 68 -20.55 -0.91 -8.47
C ASP A 68 -21.62 -0.88 -7.37
N ASP A 69 -21.52 -1.71 -6.33
CA ASP A 69 -22.58 -1.96 -5.34
C ASP A 69 -22.11 -1.99 -3.87
N PHE A 70 -20.81 -1.82 -3.62
CA PHE A 70 -20.12 -1.94 -2.33
C PHE A 70 -20.29 -3.30 -1.60
N MET A 71 -21.06 -4.23 -2.15
CA MET A 71 -21.25 -5.60 -1.65
C MET A 71 -20.20 -6.54 -2.23
N THR A 72 -19.84 -6.34 -3.49
CA THR A 72 -18.73 -7.00 -4.17
C THR A 72 -17.67 -5.97 -4.54
N ALA A 73 -16.40 -6.37 -4.54
CA ALA A 73 -15.33 -5.50 -5.02
C ALA A 73 -14.22 -6.34 -5.63
N ASP A 74 -13.78 -5.91 -6.79
CA ASP A 74 -12.63 -6.50 -7.46
C ASP A 74 -11.40 -5.62 -7.25
N TRP A 75 -10.21 -6.22 -7.22
CA TRP A 75 -8.98 -5.46 -7.03
C TRP A 75 -8.64 -4.67 -8.30
N ALA A 76 -8.16 -3.45 -8.18
CA ALA A 76 -7.94 -2.58 -9.34
C ALA A 76 -6.72 -3.05 -10.16
N ARG A 77 -6.83 -3.08 -11.49
CA ARG A 77 -5.72 -3.49 -12.37
C ARG A 77 -4.83 -2.29 -12.67
N ILE A 78 -4.09 -1.86 -11.65
CA ILE A 78 -3.13 -0.77 -11.79
C ILE A 78 -2.01 -1.23 -12.73
N PRO A 79 -1.66 -0.45 -13.77
CA PRO A 79 -0.54 -0.75 -14.65
C PRO A 79 0.75 -1.02 -13.87
N TYR A 80 1.52 -2.02 -14.30
CA TYR A 80 2.70 -2.48 -13.56
C TYR A 80 3.79 -1.41 -13.44
N ASP A 81 3.92 -0.52 -14.41
CA ASP A 81 4.82 0.62 -14.38
C ASP A 81 4.45 1.65 -13.31
N VAL A 82 3.14 1.88 -13.11
CA VAL A 82 2.62 2.72 -12.02
C VAL A 82 2.88 2.06 -10.66
N LEU A 83 2.61 0.76 -10.53
CA LEU A 83 2.93 -0.01 -9.31
C LEU A 83 4.43 0.00 -8.99
N ALA A 84 5.29 -0.16 -10.01
CA ALA A 84 6.74 -0.10 -9.85
C ALA A 84 7.20 1.27 -9.36
N ARG A 85 6.63 2.35 -9.91
CA ARG A 85 6.91 3.72 -9.46
C ARG A 85 6.47 3.96 -8.03
N ILE A 86 5.24 3.57 -7.67
CA ILE A 86 4.73 3.65 -6.29
C ILE A 86 5.67 2.90 -5.34
N SER A 87 5.99 1.65 -5.66
CA SER A 87 6.86 0.81 -4.82
C SER A 87 8.24 1.43 -4.64
N SER A 88 8.85 1.92 -5.72
CA SER A 88 10.16 2.58 -5.66
C SER A 88 10.12 3.84 -4.81
N ARG A 89 9.12 4.69 -4.97
CA ARG A 89 8.97 5.92 -4.16
C ARG A 89 8.77 5.60 -2.69
N ILE A 90 7.89 4.66 -2.36
CA ILE A 90 7.66 4.28 -0.96
C ILE A 90 8.95 3.77 -0.30
N VAL A 91 9.69 2.87 -0.96
CA VAL A 91 10.94 2.32 -0.38
C VAL A 91 12.03 3.38 -0.23
N ASN A 92 12.11 4.35 -1.15
CA ASN A 92 13.16 5.36 -1.14
C ASN A 92 12.83 6.59 -0.28
N GLU A 93 11.56 6.96 -0.16
CA GLU A 93 11.12 8.20 0.50
C GLU A 93 10.54 7.96 1.90
N VAL A 94 10.05 6.76 2.22
CA VAL A 94 9.45 6.45 3.53
C VAL A 94 10.44 5.70 4.41
N PRO A 95 10.94 6.31 5.50
CA PRO A 95 11.86 5.65 6.41
C PRO A 95 11.27 4.35 6.96
N SER A 96 12.13 3.35 7.12
CA SER A 96 11.76 2.06 7.69
C SER A 96 10.70 1.27 6.91
N VAL A 97 10.58 1.48 5.60
CA VAL A 97 9.86 0.57 4.69
C VAL A 97 10.85 0.00 3.68
N ASN A 98 10.87 -1.32 3.51
CA ASN A 98 11.75 -1.97 2.54
C ASN A 98 11.03 -2.96 1.62
N ARG A 99 9.72 -3.09 1.78
CA ARG A 99 8.90 -3.98 0.99
C ARG A 99 7.50 -3.41 0.83
N VAL A 100 7.03 -3.49 -0.40
CA VAL A 100 5.66 -3.13 -0.77
C VAL A 100 5.03 -4.33 -1.45
N VAL A 101 3.79 -4.65 -1.08
CA VAL A 101 2.98 -5.68 -1.74
C VAL A 101 1.66 -5.07 -2.23
N TYR A 102 0.99 -5.73 -3.18
CA TYR A 102 -0.31 -5.31 -3.67
C TYR A 102 -1.34 -6.42 -3.43
N ASP A 103 -2.48 -6.06 -2.84
CA ASP A 103 -3.53 -7.02 -2.50
C ASP A 103 -4.43 -7.30 -3.71
N ILE A 104 -4.33 -8.53 -4.22
CA ILE A 104 -5.05 -9.06 -5.37
C ILE A 104 -6.26 -9.94 -4.98
N SER A 105 -6.75 -9.82 -3.74
CA SER A 105 -7.88 -10.58 -3.22
C SER A 105 -9.22 -9.90 -3.54
N THR A 106 -10.23 -10.63 -4.01
CA THR A 106 -11.58 -10.09 -4.25
C THR A 106 -12.42 -10.06 -2.96
N LYS A 107 -13.38 -9.14 -2.89
CA LYS A 107 -14.48 -9.17 -1.93
C LYS A 107 -15.73 -9.71 -2.64
N PRO A 108 -16.31 -10.86 -2.22
CA PRO A 108 -15.77 -11.88 -1.31
C PRO A 108 -14.61 -12.70 -1.94
N PRO A 109 -13.81 -13.46 -1.15
CA PRO A 109 -13.97 -13.77 0.27
C PRO A 109 -13.34 -12.76 1.23
N SER A 110 -12.52 -11.83 0.74
CA SER A 110 -11.87 -10.84 1.61
C SER A 110 -12.78 -9.64 1.89
N THR A 111 -12.32 -8.73 2.75
CA THR A 111 -12.86 -7.38 2.90
C THR A 111 -12.04 -6.36 2.09
N ILE A 112 -12.49 -5.10 2.05
CA ILE A 112 -11.71 -4.00 1.46
C ILE A 112 -10.62 -3.56 2.43
N GLU A 113 -10.98 -3.26 3.67
CA GLU A 113 -10.05 -3.01 4.77
C GLU A 113 -9.45 -4.33 5.30
N TRP A 114 -8.30 -4.24 5.97
CA TRP A 114 -7.60 -5.39 6.54
C TRP A 114 -7.85 -5.60 8.04
N GLU A 115 -8.37 -4.58 8.73
CA GLU A 115 -8.80 -4.58 10.14
C GLU A 115 -9.70 -3.36 10.38
#